data_AF-A0A924U5Q0-F1
#
_entry.id   AF-A0A924U5Q0-F1
#
_cell.length_a   1.000
_cell.length_b   1.000
_cell.length_c   1.000
_cell.angle_alpha   90.00
_cell.angle_beta   90.00
_cell.angle_gamma   90.00
#
_symmetry.space_group_name_H-M   'P 1'
#
loop_
_entity.id
_entity.type
_entity.pdbx_description
1 polymer ?
#
loop_
_entity_poly.entity_id
_entity_poly.type
_entity_poly.pdbx_seq_one_letter_code
_entity_poly.pdbx_strand_id
1 'polypeptide(L)' 'MLGHAGAFAADEPKVLNIYNWSDYIAEDTLRNFEKETGIKVNYDNYDA' A
#
# COMPACT_ATOMS: atom_id res chain seq x y z
N MET A 1 32.40 -26.42 6.37
CA MET A 1 31.35 -25.43 6.72
C MET A 1 30.42 -25.31 5.53
N LEU A 2 29.24 -25.93 5.58
CA LEU A 2 28.21 -25.73 4.56
C LEU A 2 27.35 -24.53 4.99
N GLY A 3 27.68 -23.35 4.45
CA GLY A 3 26.90 -22.14 4.64
C GLY A 3 25.56 -22.26 3.93
N HIS A 4 24.48 -22.23 4.70
CA HIS A 4 23.15 -22.04 4.14
C HIS A 4 23.06 -20.58 3.68
N ALA A 5 23.19 -20.35 2.38
CA ALA A 5 22.82 -19.07 1.80
C ALA A 5 21.30 -18.96 1.92
N GLY A 6 20.83 -18.30 2.97
CA GLY A 6 19.44 -17.91 3.10
C GLY A 6 19.11 -17.00 1.93
N ALA A 7 18.28 -17.47 1.01
CA ALA A 7 17.67 -16.61 0.02
C ALA A 7 16.89 -15.53 0.77
N PHE A 8 17.34 -14.28 0.68
CA PHE A 8 16.50 -13.15 1.03
C PHE A 8 15.35 -13.16 0.03
N ALA A 9 14.19 -13.68 0.44
CA ALA A 9 12.95 -13.43 -0.29
C ALA A 9 12.78 -11.91 -0.31
N ALA A 10 12.77 -11.32 -1.51
CA ALA A 10 12.37 -9.94 -1.66
C ALA A 10 10.91 -9.85 -1.22
N ASP A 11 10.60 -8.95 -0.28
CA ASP A 11 9.22 -8.68 0.10
C ASP A 11 8.45 -8.28 -1.15
N GLU A 12 7.35 -8.99 -1.45
CA GLU A 12 6.47 -8.61 -2.53
C GLU A 12 5.89 -7.21 -2.28
N PRO A 13 5.73 -6.38 -3.32
CA PRO A 13 5.14 -5.05 -3.17
C PRO A 13 3.77 -5.13 -2.50
N LYS A 14 3.58 -4.40 -1.40
CA LYS A 14 2.32 -4.36 -0.67
C LYS A 14 1.34 -3.39 -1.32
N VAL A 15 0.10 -3.83 -1.55
CA VAL A 15 -0.98 -3.02 -2.11
C VAL A 15 -2.21 -3.09 -1.19
N LEU A 16 -2.79 -1.94 -0.88
CA LEU A 16 -4.05 -1.78 -0.16
C LEU A 16 -5.14 -1.34 -1.13
N ASN A 17 -6.28 -2.01 -1.12
CA ASN A 17 -7.46 -1.64 -1.91
C ASN A 17 -8.50 -1.01 -0.98
N ILE A 18 -8.95 0.19 -1.30
CA ILE A 18 -9.90 0.97 -0.51
C ILE A 18 -11.12 1.28 -1.37
N TYR A 19 -12.30 1.05 -0.80
CA TYR A 19 -13.57 1.48 -1.37
C TYR A 19 -14.30 2.35 -0.36
N ASN A 20 -14.55 3.62 -0.70
CA ASN A 20 -15.07 4.61 0.23
C ASN A 20 -15.92 5.68 -0.49
N TRP A 21 -16.65 6.48 0.29
CA TRP A 21 -17.39 7.65 -0.18
C TRP A 21 -16.43 8.80 -0.55
N SER A 22 -16.73 9.51 -1.64
CA SER A 22 -15.86 10.54 -2.21
C SER A 22 -15.51 11.69 -1.26
N ASP A 23 -16.44 12.09 -0.40
CA ASP A 23 -16.30 13.29 0.45
C ASP A 23 -15.57 13.02 1.78
N TYR A 24 -15.11 11.80 2.03
CA TYR A 24 -14.55 11.38 3.33
C TYR A 24 -13.02 11.34 3.40
N ILE A 25 -12.32 11.79 2.37
CA ILE A 25 -10.85 11.77 2.33
C ILE A 25 -10.28 13.11 1.89
N ALA A 26 -9.26 13.58 2.61
CA ALA A 26 -8.50 14.77 2.20
C ALA A 26 -7.56 14.44 1.03
N GLU A 27 -7.31 15.42 0.16
CA GLU A 27 -6.57 15.25 -1.10
C GLU A 27 -5.15 14.69 -0.92
N ASP A 28 -4.52 14.89 0.24
CA ASP A 28 -3.15 14.48 0.50
C ASP A 28 -2.99 13.22 1.36
N THR A 29 -4.08 12.73 1.96
CA THR A 29 -4.04 11.58 2.88
C THR A 29 -3.41 10.35 2.24
N LEU A 30 -3.84 9.97 1.03
CA LEU A 30 -3.33 8.78 0.35
C LEU A 30 -1.86 8.93 -0.01
N ARG A 31 -1.47 10.10 -0.53
CA ARG A 31 -0.08 10.38 -0.91
C ARG A 31 0.85 10.32 0.29
N ASN A 32 0.45 10.91 1.42
CA ASN A 32 1.23 10.90 2.64
C ASN A 32 1.34 9.47 3.21
N PHE A 33 0.23 8.70 3.19
CA PHE A 33 0.22 7.29 3.58
C PHE A 33 1.18 6.43 2.73
N GLU A 34 1.16 6.54 1.40
CA GLU A 34 2.07 5.79 0.54
C GLU A 34 3.54 6.14 0.83
N LYS A 35 3.83 7.43 1.06
CA LYS A 35 5.19 7.91 1.35
C LYS A 35 5.71 7.38 2.69
N GLU A 36 4.86 7.32 3.71
CA GLU A 36 5.24 6.88 5.06
C GLU A 36 5.39 5.37 5.16
N THR A 37 4.55 4.62 4.44
CA THR A 37 4.45 3.16 4.60
C THR A 37 5.13 2.36 3.49
N GLY A 38 5.33 2.98 2.32
CA GLY A 38 5.73 2.28 1.10
C GLY A 38 4.64 1.38 0.51
N ILE A 39 3.42 1.39 1.06
CA ILE A 39 2.28 0.61 0.58
C ILE A 39 1.58 1.39 -0.53
N LYS A 40 1.31 0.72 -1.65
CA LYS A 40 0.52 1.31 -2.73
C LYS A 40 -0.96 1.26 -2.43
N VAL A 41 -1.69 2.30 -2.78
CA VAL A 41 -3.14 2.36 -2.57
C VAL A 41 -3.87 2.37 -3.91
N ASN A 42 -4.72 1.38 -4.11
CA ASN A 42 -5.80 1.45 -5.09
C ASN A 42 -7.03 2.01 -4.38
N TYR A 43 -7.47 3.20 -4.77
CA TYR A 43 -8.65 3.84 -4.20
C TYR A 43 -9.74 3.92 -5.26
N ASP A 44 -10.93 3.44 -4.92
CA ASP A 44 -12.11 3.54 -5.75
C ASP A 44 -13.26 4.14 -4.94
N ASN A 45 -14.15 4.85 -5.62
CA ASN A 45 -15.18 5.67 -5.01
C ASN A 45 -16.54 4.99 -5.15
N TYR A 46 -17.32 5.03 -4.08
CA TYR A 46 -18.75 4.75 -4.14
C TYR A 46 -19.52 6.06 -4.33
N ASP A 47 -20.31 6.14 -5.41
CA ASP A 47 -21.33 7.15 -5.62
C ASP A 47 -22.70 6.55 -5.25
N ALA A 48 -23.45 7.18 -4.34
CA ALA A 48 -24.81 6.78 -3.97
C ALA A 48 -25.90 7.40 -4.83
#